data_AF-A0A2A9CGR1-F1
#
_entry.id   AF-A0A2A9CGR1-F1
#
_cell.length_a   1.000
_cell.length_b   1.000
_cell.length_c   1.000
_cell.angle_alpha   90.00
_cell.angle_beta   90.00
_cell.angle_gamma   90.00
#
_symmetry.space_group_name_H-M   'P 1'
#
loop_
_entity.id
_entity.type
_entity.pdbx_description
1 polymer ?
#
loop_
_entity_poly.entity_id
_entity_poly.type
_entity_poly.pdbx_seq_one_letter_code
_entity_poly.pdbx_strand_id
1 'polypeptide(L)'
;MNQKIIILSTLLLAHILLFLSFVHYPETFWPVFTVTLAILIFLSVKTGTLSFRKITISNWCYILISAILLYAISYIGIEGIKWVYPSLFEDMERFYDIVEPVKAWHFISLILIVIPGEEIYWRGYIQQQLKRYKKGDTIFIATILYATAHLYSDAYLLVAAAIGGGMAWGWLYEKTKNFWVPLLSHILFDLLILVFIPLL
;
A
#
# COMPACT_ATOMS: atom_id res chain seq x y z
N MET A 1 -18.11 21.26 8.08
CA MET A 1 -17.03 20.72 8.94
C MET A 1 -15.69 21.10 8.32
N ASN A 2 -14.69 21.49 9.11
CA ASN A 2 -13.38 21.90 8.59
C ASN A 2 -12.70 20.73 7.88
N GLN A 3 -12.27 20.91 6.63
CA GLN A 3 -11.70 19.84 5.81
C GLN A 3 -10.41 19.26 6.41
N LYS A 4 -9.67 20.02 7.23
CA LYS A 4 -8.55 19.50 8.04
C LYS A 4 -9.01 18.51 9.10
N ILE A 5 -10.12 18.80 9.78
CA ILE A 5 -10.70 17.90 10.79
C ILE A 5 -11.12 16.58 10.13
N ILE A 6 -11.74 16.63 8.95
CA ILE A 6 -12.12 15.42 8.21
C ILE A 6 -10.89 14.54 7.95
N ILE A 7 -9.80 15.10 7.42
CA ILE A 7 -8.58 14.34 7.09
C ILE A 7 -7.95 13.72 8.34
N LEU A 8 -7.86 14.47 9.44
CA LEU A 8 -7.33 13.96 10.70
C LEU A 8 -8.22 12.86 11.28
N SER A 9 -9.53 13.02 11.23
CA SER A 9 -10.48 12.00 11.69
C SER A 9 -10.41 10.72 10.85
N THR A 10 -10.27 10.83 9.53
CA THR A 10 -10.11 9.64 8.66
C THR A 10 -8.76 8.97 8.89
N LEU A 11 -7.68 9.73 9.09
CA LEU A 11 -6.36 9.18 9.42
C LEU A 11 -6.37 8.42 10.74
N LEU A 12 -6.98 8.99 11.78
CA LEU A 12 -7.15 8.33 13.07
C LEU A 12 -7.97 7.04 12.92
N LEU A 13 -9.09 7.10 12.18
CA LEU A 13 -9.91 5.92 11.91
C LEU A 13 -9.12 4.85 11.14
N ALA A 14 -8.33 5.23 10.13
CA ALA A 14 -7.49 4.30 9.39
C ALA A 14 -6.48 3.60 10.31
N HIS A 15 -5.84 4.34 11.22
CA HIS A 15 -4.91 3.75 12.19
C HIS A 15 -5.63 2.78 13.14
N ILE A 16 -6.82 3.13 13.65
CA ILE A 16 -7.60 2.23 14.51
C ILE A 16 -8.00 0.96 13.75
N LEU A 17 -8.53 1.07 12.53
CA LEU A 17 -8.98 -0.07 11.75
C LEU A 17 -7.82 -0.98 11.31
N LEU A 18 -6.69 -0.38 10.93
CA LEU A 18 -5.50 -1.14 10.57
C LEU A 18 -4.90 -1.82 11.80
N PHE A 19 -4.79 -1.13 12.94
CA PHE A 19 -4.42 -1.76 14.22
C PHE A 19 -5.34 -2.93 14.58
N LEU A 20 -6.66 -2.77 14.47
CA LEU A 20 -7.61 -3.86 14.73
C LEU A 20 -7.46 -5.03 13.75
N SER A 21 -6.99 -4.75 12.54
CA SER A 21 -6.54 -5.82 11.67
C SER A 21 -5.37 -6.49 12.38
N PHE A 22 -4.27 -5.78 12.67
CA PHE A 22 -3.02 -6.38 13.18
C PHE A 22 -3.06 -7.11 14.54
N VAL A 23 -4.08 -6.89 15.36
CA VAL A 23 -4.15 -7.45 16.73
C VAL A 23 -4.75 -8.85 16.84
N HIS A 24 -5.65 -9.26 15.94
CA HIS A 24 -6.49 -10.46 16.13
C HIS A 24 -6.15 -11.66 15.22
N TYR A 25 -4.89 -11.80 14.85
CA TYR A 25 -4.41 -12.80 13.90
C TYR A 25 -4.13 -14.20 14.47
N PRO A 26 -4.06 -15.25 13.62
CA PRO A 26 -4.10 -15.23 12.14
C PRO A 26 -5.50 -15.37 11.50
N GLU A 27 -6.46 -16.02 12.16
CA GLU A 27 -7.72 -16.42 11.48
C GLU A 27 -8.58 -15.25 11.01
N THR A 28 -8.54 -14.11 11.69
CA THR A 28 -9.36 -12.94 11.35
C THR A 28 -8.64 -11.93 10.46
N PHE A 29 -7.41 -12.22 9.97
CA PHE A 29 -6.65 -11.27 9.14
C PHE A 29 -7.44 -10.80 7.94
N TRP A 30 -7.67 -11.75 7.05
CA TRP A 30 -8.21 -11.46 5.74
C TRP A 30 -9.62 -10.83 5.83
N PRO A 31 -10.55 -11.31 6.68
CA PRO A 31 -11.86 -10.67 6.80
C PRO A 31 -11.78 -9.24 7.34
N VAL A 32 -11.03 -9.02 8.43
CA VAL A 32 -10.96 -7.69 9.08
C VAL A 32 -10.22 -6.70 8.20
N PHE A 33 -9.09 -7.08 7.61
CA PHE A 33 -8.32 -6.21 6.72
C PHE A 33 -9.13 -5.83 5.46
N THR A 34 -9.83 -6.80 4.87
CA THR A 34 -10.73 -6.54 3.72
C THR A 34 -11.81 -5.52 4.07
N VAL A 35 -12.49 -5.68 5.22
CA VAL A 35 -13.53 -4.75 5.68
C VAL A 35 -12.95 -3.38 5.99
N THR A 36 -11.78 -3.32 6.63
CA THR A 36 -11.03 -2.09 6.88
C THR A 36 -10.80 -1.31 5.60
N LEU A 37 -10.21 -1.95 4.57
CA LEU A 37 -9.93 -1.27 3.29
C LEU A 37 -11.21 -0.91 2.55
N ALA A 38 -12.27 -1.72 2.61
CA ALA A 38 -13.58 -1.38 2.04
C ALA A 38 -14.19 -0.12 2.69
N ILE A 39 -14.08 0.03 4.02
CA ILE A 39 -14.52 1.24 4.73
C ILE A 39 -13.69 2.45 4.27
N LEU A 40 -12.37 2.32 4.16
CA LEU A 40 -11.50 3.40 3.71
C LEU A 40 -11.78 3.80 2.25
N ILE A 41 -12.11 2.86 1.37
CA ILE A 41 -12.60 3.14 0.01
C ILE A 41 -13.87 3.99 0.09
N PHE A 42 -14.87 3.55 0.86
CA PHE A 42 -16.15 4.24 0.96
C PHE A 42 -16.01 5.69 1.44
N LEU A 43 -15.13 5.93 2.42
CA LEU A 43 -14.83 7.28 2.92
C LEU A 43 -14.10 8.13 1.87
N SER A 44 -13.19 7.53 1.11
CA SER A 44 -12.39 8.19 0.08
C SER A 44 -13.20 8.57 -1.14
N VAL A 45 -14.10 7.70 -1.62
CA VAL A 45 -14.86 7.95 -2.86
C VAL A 45 -15.74 9.20 -2.76
N LYS A 46 -16.24 9.52 -1.57
CA LYS A 46 -17.07 10.73 -1.35
C LYS A 46 -16.27 12.04 -1.40
N THR A 47 -14.94 11.98 -1.27
CA THR A 47 -14.13 13.17 -0.96
C THR A 47 -12.81 13.27 -1.74
N GLY A 48 -12.39 12.19 -2.39
CA GLY A 48 -11.17 12.07 -3.18
C GLY A 48 -11.33 12.56 -4.61
N THR A 49 -10.20 12.71 -5.30
CA THR A 49 -10.15 13.07 -6.72
C THR A 49 -9.29 12.04 -7.43
N LEU A 50 -9.95 10.98 -7.90
CA LEU A 50 -9.33 9.97 -8.74
C LEU A 50 -9.33 10.46 -10.19
N SER A 51 -8.14 10.57 -10.80
CA SER A 51 -8.03 10.90 -12.22
C SER A 51 -7.84 9.62 -13.02
N PHE A 52 -8.89 9.20 -13.72
CA PHE A 52 -8.84 8.06 -14.62
C PHE A 52 -8.64 8.53 -16.06
N ARG A 53 -7.64 7.96 -16.75
CA ARG A 53 -7.37 8.22 -18.16
C ARG A 53 -7.16 6.91 -18.90
N LYS A 54 -7.38 6.90 -20.21
CA LYS A 54 -7.01 5.76 -21.05
C LYS A 54 -5.51 5.46 -20.87
N ILE A 55 -5.18 4.19 -20.69
CA ILE A 55 -3.80 3.74 -20.52
C ILE A 55 -3.10 3.84 -21.88
N THR A 56 -1.98 4.54 -21.92
CA THR A 56 -1.11 4.65 -23.11
C THR A 56 0.02 3.63 -23.03
N ILE A 57 0.76 3.45 -24.12
CA ILE A 57 1.96 2.58 -24.13
C ILE A 57 3.00 3.05 -23.10
N SER A 58 3.20 4.37 -22.98
CA SER A 58 4.10 4.93 -21.96
C SER A 58 3.65 4.58 -20.54
N ASN A 59 2.34 4.58 -20.26
CA ASN A 59 1.81 4.16 -18.96
C ASN A 59 2.11 2.68 -18.69
N TRP A 60 2.02 1.79 -19.69
CA TRP A 60 2.43 0.40 -19.54
C TRP A 60 3.91 0.25 -19.21
N CYS A 61 4.79 1.03 -19.83
CA CYS A 61 6.21 1.04 -19.46
C CYS A 61 6.40 1.44 -17.98
N TYR A 62 5.71 2.49 -17.52
CA TYR A 62 5.75 2.89 -16.12
C TYR A 62 5.27 1.77 -15.18
N ILE A 63 4.15 1.12 -15.50
CA ILE A 63 3.59 0.00 -14.71
C ILE A 63 4.62 -1.13 -14.59
N LEU A 64 5.14 -1.61 -15.72
CA LEU A 64 6.03 -2.77 -15.77
C LEU A 64 7.39 -2.47 -15.11
N ILE A 65 8.02 -1.35 -15.48
CA ILE A 65 9.35 -1.00 -14.97
C ILE A 65 9.30 -0.76 -13.46
N SER A 66 8.29 -0.04 -12.97
CA SER A 66 8.20 0.23 -11.53
C SER A 66 7.95 -1.03 -10.71
N ALA A 67 7.08 -1.94 -11.15
CA ALA A 67 6.83 -3.20 -10.46
C ALA A 67 8.10 -4.07 -10.41
N ILE A 68 8.82 -4.20 -11.53
CA ILE A 68 10.07 -4.96 -11.61
C ILE A 68 11.17 -4.32 -10.73
N LEU A 69 11.29 -2.99 -10.75
CA LEU A 69 12.28 -2.29 -9.91
C LEU A 69 11.97 -2.43 -8.43
N LEU A 70 10.71 -2.29 -8.01
CA LEU A 70 10.29 -2.50 -6.63
C LEU A 70 10.57 -3.94 -6.19
N TYR A 71 10.27 -4.92 -7.05
CA TYR A 71 10.59 -6.33 -6.82
C TYR A 71 12.10 -6.53 -6.63
N ALA A 72 12.93 -6.02 -7.56
CA ALA A 72 14.38 -6.17 -7.50
C ALA A 72 14.99 -5.52 -6.25
N ILE A 73 14.52 -4.32 -5.87
CA ILE A 73 14.94 -3.63 -4.64
C ILE A 73 14.56 -4.46 -3.41
N SER A 74 13.34 -5.01 -3.39
CA SER A 74 12.86 -5.84 -2.28
C SER A 74 13.67 -7.12 -2.16
N TYR A 75 13.94 -7.82 -3.27
CA TYR A 75 14.79 -9.01 -3.32
C TYR A 75 16.19 -8.73 -2.78
N ILE A 76 16.87 -7.70 -3.31
CA ILE A 76 18.23 -7.32 -2.86
C ILE A 76 18.22 -6.93 -1.38
N GLY A 77 17.19 -6.21 -0.94
CA GLY A 77 17.02 -5.82 0.46
C GLY A 77 16.89 -7.03 1.38
N ILE A 78 16.01 -7.97 1.06
CA ILE A 78 15.79 -9.19 1.83
C ILE A 78 17.06 -10.05 1.87
N GLU A 79 17.69 -10.29 0.72
CA GLU A 79 18.95 -11.04 0.66
C GLU A 79 20.04 -10.39 1.51
N GLY A 80 20.17 -9.05 1.49
CA GLY A 80 21.10 -8.34 2.36
C GLY A 80 20.76 -8.50 3.85
N ILE A 81 19.49 -8.37 4.22
CA ILE A 81 19.04 -8.42 5.62
C ILE A 81 19.22 -9.80 6.23
N LYS A 82 19.03 -10.89 5.47
CA LYS A 82 19.29 -12.27 5.93
C LYS A 82 20.69 -12.42 6.55
N TRP A 83 21.69 -11.73 6.01
CA TRP A 83 23.07 -11.80 6.51
C TRP A 83 23.39 -10.75 7.57
N VAL A 84 22.84 -9.53 7.44
CA VAL A 84 23.22 -8.40 8.31
C VAL A 84 22.38 -8.36 9.59
N TYR A 85 21.08 -8.65 9.49
CA TYR A 85 20.13 -8.60 10.62
C TYR A 85 19.16 -9.79 10.57
N PRO A 86 19.61 -11.03 10.87
CA PRO A 86 18.78 -12.23 10.79
C PRO A 86 17.48 -12.14 11.58
N SER A 87 17.48 -11.47 12.73
CA SER A 87 16.27 -11.28 13.55
C SER A 87 15.17 -10.51 12.81
N LEU A 88 15.53 -9.50 11.99
CA LEU A 88 14.54 -8.76 11.20
C LEU A 88 13.94 -9.61 10.08
N PHE A 89 14.69 -10.60 9.59
CA PHE A 89 14.18 -11.57 8.64
C PHE A 89 13.21 -12.55 9.31
N GLU A 90 13.54 -13.08 10.50
CA GLU A 90 12.62 -13.92 11.28
C GLU A 90 11.29 -13.21 11.61
N ASP A 91 11.34 -11.92 11.97
CA ASP A 91 10.14 -11.12 12.21
C ASP A 91 9.28 -10.99 10.94
N MET A 92 9.91 -10.88 9.76
CA MET A 92 9.23 -10.84 8.47
C MET A 92 8.60 -12.20 8.13
N GLU A 93 9.29 -13.31 8.37
CA GLU A 93 8.75 -14.67 8.16
C GLU A 93 7.50 -14.90 9.02
N ARG A 94 7.56 -14.58 10.32
CA ARG A 94 6.40 -14.66 11.22
C ARG A 94 5.24 -13.81 10.76
N PHE A 95 5.53 -12.62 10.23
CA PHE A 95 4.53 -11.75 9.65
C PHE A 95 3.88 -12.38 8.41
N TYR A 96 4.68 -13.01 7.54
CA TYR A 96 4.19 -13.66 6.33
C TYR A 96 3.28 -14.86 6.61
N ASP A 97 3.61 -15.69 7.61
CA ASP A 97 2.77 -16.80 8.07
C ASP A 97 1.32 -16.37 8.39
N ILE A 98 1.14 -15.10 8.75
CA ILE A 98 -0.16 -14.51 9.09
C ILE A 98 -0.86 -13.94 7.87
N VAL A 99 -0.14 -13.19 7.03
CA VAL A 99 -0.74 -12.36 5.98
C VAL A 99 -0.76 -13.03 4.61
N GLU A 100 -0.05 -14.13 4.42
CA GLU A 100 0.04 -14.77 3.12
C GLU A 100 -1.34 -15.24 2.61
N PRO A 101 -1.65 -15.01 1.32
CA PRO A 101 -2.92 -15.45 0.76
C PRO A 101 -2.93 -16.97 0.54
N VAL A 102 -3.55 -17.72 1.44
CA VAL A 102 -3.72 -19.19 1.29
C VAL A 102 -5.01 -19.64 0.58
N LYS A 103 -6.09 -18.85 0.62
CA LYS A 103 -7.40 -19.22 0.03
C LYS A 103 -7.67 -18.38 -1.21
N ALA A 104 -8.41 -18.94 -2.19
CA ALA A 104 -8.78 -18.22 -3.41
C ALA A 104 -9.42 -16.84 -3.16
N TRP A 105 -10.26 -16.74 -2.11
CA TRP A 105 -10.90 -15.47 -1.75
C TRP A 105 -9.92 -14.45 -1.16
N HIS A 106 -8.78 -14.87 -0.59
CA HIS A 106 -7.71 -13.96 -0.17
C HIS A 106 -7.14 -13.24 -1.38
N PHE A 107 -6.78 -13.96 -2.45
CA PHE A 107 -6.31 -13.38 -3.71
C PHE A 107 -7.34 -12.45 -4.37
N ILE A 108 -8.62 -12.86 -4.37
CA ILE A 108 -9.71 -12.03 -4.89
C ILE A 108 -9.81 -10.73 -4.08
N SER A 109 -9.79 -10.84 -2.75
CA SER A 109 -9.83 -9.66 -1.87
C SER A 109 -8.61 -8.76 -2.06
N LEU A 110 -7.42 -9.35 -2.17
CA LEU A 110 -6.16 -8.65 -2.36
C LEU A 110 -6.23 -7.73 -3.60
N ILE A 111 -6.61 -8.30 -4.74
CA ILE A 111 -6.62 -7.62 -6.04
C ILE A 111 -7.79 -6.62 -6.15
N LEU A 112 -8.96 -6.95 -5.59
CA LEU A 112 -10.18 -6.15 -5.80
C LEU A 112 -10.48 -5.14 -4.69
N ILE A 113 -9.98 -5.36 -3.48
CA ILE A 113 -10.33 -4.56 -2.30
C ILE A 113 -9.09 -4.02 -1.61
N VAL A 114 -8.13 -4.86 -1.25
CA VAL A 114 -6.98 -4.45 -0.43
C VAL A 114 -6.10 -3.46 -1.18
N ILE A 115 -5.51 -3.89 -2.29
CA ILE A 115 -4.60 -3.05 -3.08
C ILE A 115 -5.34 -1.81 -3.62
N PRO A 116 -6.55 -1.94 -4.22
CA PRO A 116 -7.33 -0.75 -4.58
C PRO A 116 -7.64 0.15 -3.40
N GLY A 117 -7.92 -0.39 -2.22
CA GLY A 117 -8.26 0.37 -1.03
C GLY A 117 -7.09 1.19 -0.52
N GLU A 118 -5.90 0.62 -0.50
CA GLU A 118 -4.69 1.35 -0.16
C GLU A 118 -4.39 2.45 -1.18
N GLU A 119 -4.48 2.16 -2.47
CA GLU A 119 -4.22 3.15 -3.51
C GLU A 119 -5.26 4.29 -3.49
N ILE A 120 -6.55 3.94 -3.39
CA ILE A 120 -7.64 4.92 -3.33
C ILE A 120 -7.50 5.80 -2.09
N TYR A 121 -7.24 5.23 -0.91
CA TYR A 121 -7.15 5.99 0.33
C TYR A 121 -5.87 6.84 0.40
N TRP A 122 -4.70 6.24 0.21
CA TRP A 122 -3.43 6.95 0.42
C TRP A 122 -3.09 7.89 -0.74
N ARG A 123 -3.24 7.44 -1.99
CA ARG A 123 -2.85 8.22 -3.18
C ARG A 123 -4.03 9.02 -3.72
N GLY A 124 -5.19 8.38 -3.84
CA GLY A 124 -6.41 9.00 -4.36
C GLY A 124 -7.03 10.05 -3.44
N TYR A 125 -6.90 9.86 -2.13
CA TYR A 125 -7.46 10.76 -1.11
C TYR A 125 -6.38 11.53 -0.35
N ILE A 126 -5.60 10.90 0.55
CA ILE A 126 -4.67 11.62 1.44
C ILE A 126 -3.67 12.49 0.68
N GLN A 127 -2.95 11.93 -0.30
CA GLN A 127 -1.99 12.67 -1.11
C GLN A 127 -2.64 13.84 -1.87
N GLN A 128 -3.81 13.62 -2.49
CA GLN A 128 -4.51 14.68 -3.23
C GLN A 128 -5.07 15.76 -2.33
N GLN A 129 -5.49 15.41 -1.11
CA GLN A 129 -5.93 16.40 -0.12
C GLN A 129 -4.76 17.25 0.35
N LEU A 130 -3.61 16.66 0.67
CA LEU A 130 -2.40 17.39 1.08
C LEU A 130 -1.97 18.41 0.01
N LYS A 131 -2.10 18.07 -1.27
CA LYS A 131 -1.83 18.99 -2.41
C LYS A 131 -2.72 20.23 -2.45
N ARG A 132 -3.91 20.18 -1.85
CA ARG A 132 -4.78 21.36 -1.76
C ARG A 132 -4.29 22.38 -0.73
N TYR A 133 -3.52 21.94 0.27
CA TYR A 133 -3.06 22.78 1.37
C TYR A 133 -1.60 23.23 1.22
N LYS A 134 -0.76 22.42 0.59
CA LYS A 134 0.67 22.72 0.41
C LYS A 134 1.11 22.39 -1.02
N LYS A 135 1.93 23.27 -1.58
CA LYS A 135 2.71 22.97 -2.80
C LYS A 135 4.03 22.29 -2.39
N GLY A 136 4.33 21.16 -3.01
CA GLY A 136 5.57 20.41 -2.77
C GLY A 136 5.53 19.48 -1.54
N ASP A 137 6.39 18.48 -1.55
CA ASP A 137 6.58 17.41 -0.54
C ASP A 137 5.37 16.52 -0.22
N THR A 138 4.28 16.62 -1.00
CA THR A 138 3.03 15.90 -0.68
C THR A 138 3.15 14.40 -0.83
N ILE A 139 3.95 13.92 -1.79
CA ILE A 139 4.27 12.50 -1.93
C ILE A 139 4.98 12.02 -0.66
N PHE A 140 6.04 12.70 -0.23
CA PHE A 140 6.81 12.32 0.95
C PHE A 140 5.94 12.28 2.21
N ILE A 141 5.15 13.32 2.47
CA ILE A 141 4.27 13.37 3.64
C ILE A 141 3.22 12.25 3.58
N ALA A 142 2.60 12.03 2.41
CA ALA A 142 1.62 10.95 2.23
C ALA A 142 2.26 9.57 2.46
N THR A 143 3.48 9.35 1.99
CA THR A 143 4.24 8.13 2.21
C THR A 143 4.52 7.89 3.69
N ILE A 144 4.93 8.91 4.44
CA ILE A 144 5.15 8.76 5.89
C ILE A 144 3.84 8.41 6.61
N LEU A 145 2.74 9.06 6.26
CA LEU A 145 1.42 8.73 6.82
C LEU A 145 0.97 7.30 6.45
N TYR A 146 1.28 6.83 5.25
CA TYR A 146 1.03 5.46 4.82
C TYR A 146 1.88 4.44 5.59
N ALA A 147 3.18 4.68 5.70
CA ALA A 147 4.13 3.81 6.39
C ALA A 147 3.83 3.70 7.89
N THR A 148 3.43 4.80 8.54
CA THR A 148 3.04 4.78 9.97
C THR A 148 1.84 3.88 10.24
N ALA A 149 0.93 3.73 9.28
CA ALA A 149 -0.22 2.84 9.40
C ALA A 149 0.16 1.35 9.39
N HIS A 150 1.40 1.02 8.99
CA HIS A 150 1.95 -0.33 8.99
C HIS A 150 2.77 -0.64 10.24
N LEU A 151 3.01 0.33 11.13
CA LEU A 151 3.78 0.11 12.37
C LEU A 151 3.14 -0.93 13.30
N TYR A 152 1.85 -1.21 13.13
CA TYR A 152 1.11 -2.19 13.93
C TYR A 152 1.38 -3.64 13.53
N SER A 153 2.06 -3.88 12.40
CA SER A 153 2.31 -5.23 11.91
C SER A 153 3.46 -5.96 12.61
N ASP A 154 4.17 -5.27 13.50
CA ASP A 154 5.43 -5.70 14.12
C ASP A 154 6.51 -6.15 13.10
N ALA A 155 6.36 -5.76 11.82
CA ALA A 155 7.25 -6.14 10.73
C ALA A 155 7.93 -4.90 10.14
N TYR A 156 9.13 -4.56 10.63
CA TYR A 156 9.85 -3.37 10.17
C TYR A 156 10.17 -3.38 8.67
N LEU A 157 10.34 -4.56 8.07
CA LEU A 157 10.54 -4.70 6.63
C LEU A 157 9.29 -4.33 5.83
N LEU A 158 8.08 -4.56 6.37
CA LEU A 158 6.85 -4.08 5.77
C LEU A 158 6.80 -2.55 5.77
N VAL A 159 7.24 -1.90 6.86
CA VAL A 159 7.31 -0.44 6.94
C VAL A 159 8.30 0.11 5.92
N ALA A 160 9.46 -0.54 5.74
CA ALA A 160 10.43 -0.17 4.71
C ALA A 160 9.85 -0.34 3.29
N ALA A 161 9.13 -1.44 3.02
CA ALA A 161 8.42 -1.66 1.77
C ALA A 161 7.33 -0.59 1.54
N ALA A 162 6.58 -0.22 2.58
CA ALA A 162 5.57 0.83 2.52
C ALA A 162 6.18 2.20 2.19
N ILE A 163 7.37 2.52 2.69
CA ILE A 163 8.10 3.73 2.32
C ILE A 163 8.52 3.69 0.84
N GLY A 164 9.17 2.60 0.42
CA GLY A 164 9.65 2.44 -0.96
C GLY A 164 8.51 2.47 -1.98
N GLY A 165 7.50 1.63 -1.76
CA GLY A 165 6.28 1.58 -2.56
C GLY A 165 5.51 2.90 -2.52
N GLY A 166 5.29 3.48 -1.34
CA GLY A 166 4.57 4.74 -1.18
C GLY A 166 5.20 5.88 -1.98
N MET A 167 6.53 6.00 -1.95
CA MET A 167 7.27 6.95 -2.80
C MET A 167 7.08 6.66 -4.29
N ALA A 168 7.24 5.41 -4.71
CA ALA A 168 7.15 5.01 -6.11
C ALA A 168 5.74 5.22 -6.68
N TRP A 169 4.71 4.68 -6.03
CA TRP A 169 3.32 4.79 -6.47
C TRP A 169 2.79 6.21 -6.35
N GLY A 170 3.16 6.95 -5.29
CA GLY A 170 2.83 8.36 -5.17
C GLY A 170 3.42 9.20 -6.31
N TRP A 171 4.68 8.95 -6.69
CA TRP A 171 5.32 9.59 -7.84
C TRP A 171 4.67 9.19 -9.17
N LEU A 172 4.39 7.90 -9.38
CA LEU A 172 3.73 7.41 -10.59
C LEU A 172 2.38 8.10 -10.80
N TYR A 173 1.60 8.28 -9.72
CA TYR A 173 0.31 8.93 -9.82
C TYR A 173 0.46 10.40 -10.29
N GLU A 174 1.39 11.15 -9.68
CA GLU A 174 1.63 12.54 -10.04
C GLU A 174 2.21 12.71 -11.45
N LYS A 175 3.14 11.82 -11.81
CA LYS A 175 3.84 11.87 -13.10
C LYS A 175 2.90 11.58 -14.27
N THR A 176 2.06 10.56 -14.12
CA THR A 176 1.16 10.11 -15.19
C THR A 176 -0.21 10.75 -15.15
N LYS A 177 -0.60 11.33 -14.00
CA LYS A 177 -1.95 11.87 -13.75
C LYS A 177 -3.04 10.84 -14.09
N ASN A 178 -2.75 9.56 -13.86
CA ASN A 178 -3.64 8.45 -14.16
C ASN A 178 -3.58 7.43 -13.03
N PHE A 179 -4.68 7.26 -12.31
CA PHE A 179 -4.79 6.38 -11.16
C PHE A 179 -4.57 4.90 -11.51
N TRP A 180 -4.85 4.49 -12.75
CA TRP A 180 -4.58 3.11 -13.19
C TRP A 180 -3.10 2.73 -13.12
N VAL A 181 -2.18 3.70 -13.27
CA VAL A 181 -0.74 3.42 -13.33
C VAL A 181 -0.19 2.92 -11.99
N PRO A 182 -0.32 3.67 -10.86
CA PRO A 182 0.13 3.17 -9.57
C PRO A 182 -0.63 1.90 -9.16
N LEU A 183 -1.94 1.82 -9.40
CA LEU A 183 -2.75 0.65 -9.04
C LEU A 183 -2.27 -0.63 -9.72
N LEU A 184 -2.10 -0.61 -11.04
CA LEU A 184 -1.66 -1.79 -11.78
C LEU A 184 -0.18 -2.13 -11.50
N SER A 185 0.65 -1.13 -11.21
CA SER A 185 2.03 -1.34 -10.74
C SER A 185 2.06 -2.07 -9.40
N HIS A 186 1.22 -1.64 -8.46
CA HIS A 186 1.11 -2.25 -7.13
C HIS A 186 0.58 -3.69 -7.23
N ILE A 187 -0.51 -3.92 -7.97
CA ILE A 187 -1.04 -5.28 -8.21
C ILE A 187 0.04 -6.18 -8.82
N LEU A 188 0.79 -5.69 -9.82
CA LEU A 188 1.84 -6.48 -10.44
C LEU A 188 3.00 -6.76 -9.48
N PHE A 189 3.41 -5.78 -8.67
CA PHE A 189 4.44 -5.96 -7.64
C PHE A 189 4.04 -7.03 -6.62
N ASP A 190 2.81 -6.96 -6.09
CA ASP A 190 2.30 -7.93 -5.12
C ASP A 190 2.18 -9.33 -5.72
N LEU A 191 1.71 -9.44 -6.97
CA LEU A 191 1.68 -10.74 -7.67
C LEU A 191 3.08 -11.30 -7.91
N LEU A 192 4.08 -10.46 -8.17
CA LEU A 192 5.47 -10.92 -8.29
C LEU A 192 5.96 -11.51 -6.97
N ILE A 193 5.80 -10.81 -5.85
CA ILE A 193 6.33 -11.23 -4.54
C ILE A 193 5.49 -12.31 -3.83
N LEU A 194 4.21 -12.50 -4.20
CA LEU A 194 3.33 -13.47 -3.54
C LEU A 194 3.00 -14.70 -4.40
N VAL A 195 3.09 -14.61 -5.73
CA VAL A 195 2.61 -15.67 -6.64
C VAL A 195 3.68 -16.14 -7.60
N PHE A 196 4.27 -15.23 -8.37
CA PHE A 196 5.11 -15.63 -9.50
C PHE A 196 6.54 -15.96 -9.09
N ILE A 197 7.14 -15.14 -8.22
CA ILE A 197 8.50 -15.33 -7.73
C ILE A 197 8.53 -14.95 -6.25
N PRO A 198 7.97 -15.79 -5.36
CA PRO A 198 7.91 -15.48 -3.94
C PRO A 198 9.29 -15.18 -3.33
N LEU A 199 9.34 -14.16 -2.47
CA LEU A 199 10.58 -13.75 -1.78
C LEU A 199 10.79 -14.49 -0.45
N LEU A 200 9.77 -15.22 0.00
CA LEU A 200 9.72 -16.09 1.17
C LEU A 200 9.15 -17.44 0.75
#